data_AF-A0ABD7GQI8-F1
#
_entry.id   AF-A0ABD7GQI8-F1
#
_cell.length_a   1.000
_cell.length_b   1.000
_cell.length_c   1.000
_cell.angle_alpha   90.00
_cell.angle_beta   90.00
_cell.angle_gamma   90.00
#
_symmetry.space_group_name_H-M   'P 1'
#
loop_
_entity.id
_entity.type
_entity.pdbx_description
1 polymer ?
#
loop_
_entity_poly.entity_id
_entity_poly.type
_entity_poly.pdbx_seq_one_letter_code
_entity_poly.pdbx_strand_id
1 'polypeptide(L)'
;MGTGILKRLIAEGYSKDKVTLPHRDGFIELLTVPSDAQSTTYRADIVDSIVCTPVYEDEEEAKADSDAVKGRYNYGTFKEASKPLIKWLNENANPHASVIVDCTGAELLTGEISFNTKDFLKD
;
A
#
# COMPACT_ATOMS: atom_id res chain seq x y z
N MET A 1 8.60 -5.21 -28.18
CA MET A 1 7.68 -4.37 -27.39
C MET A 1 8.12 -4.51 -25.94
N GLY A 2 8.61 -3.42 -25.35
CA GLY A 2 9.44 -3.45 -24.14
C GLY A 2 8.68 -3.99 -22.92
N THR A 3 9.29 -4.99 -22.30
CA THR A 3 9.01 -5.53 -20.96
C THR A 3 8.98 -4.40 -19.94
N GLY A 4 7.79 -3.93 -19.58
CA GLY A 4 7.61 -2.89 -18.58
C GLY A 4 7.66 -3.47 -17.19
N ILE A 5 8.83 -3.45 -16.54
CA ILE A 5 8.94 -3.44 -15.08
C ILE A 5 10.16 -2.60 -14.72
N LEU A 6 9.92 -1.48 -14.03
CA LEU A 6 10.70 -0.94 -12.91
C LEU A 6 9.92 0.25 -12.33
N LYS A 7 8.77 -0.01 -11.68
CA LYS A 7 8.24 0.94 -10.69
C LYS A 7 9.11 0.79 -9.44
N ARG A 8 10.23 1.49 -9.41
CA ARG A 8 11.05 1.56 -8.20
C ARG A 8 10.29 2.43 -7.20
N LEU A 9 9.78 1.83 -6.13
CA LEU A 9 9.24 2.58 -5.00
C LEU A 9 10.41 3.35 -4.37
N ILE A 10 10.41 4.67 -4.52
CA ILE A 10 11.47 5.54 -4.00
C ILE A 10 11.28 5.75 -2.50
N ALA A 11 10.02 5.87 -2.07
CA ALA A 11 9.63 6.08 -0.68
C ALA A 11 8.18 5.66 -0.44
N GLU A 12 7.86 5.36 0.82
CA GLU A 12 6.50 5.15 1.32
C GLU A 12 6.27 6.03 2.56
N GLY A 13 5.02 6.41 2.80
CA GLY A 13 4.62 7.23 3.93
C GLY A 13 3.13 7.52 3.91
N TYR A 14 2.65 8.23 4.94
CA TYR A 14 1.24 8.48 5.18
C TYR A 14 0.93 9.98 5.05
N SER A 15 -0.30 10.32 4.71
CA SER A 15 -0.76 11.70 4.74
C SER A 15 -2.23 11.73 5.13
N LYS A 16 -2.61 12.70 5.96
CA LYS A 16 -4.02 12.96 6.32
C LYS A 16 -4.75 13.72 5.22
N ASP A 17 -4.01 14.48 4.43
CA ASP A 17 -4.53 15.26 3.32
C ASP A 17 -4.31 14.55 1.99
N LYS A 18 -5.15 14.89 1.01
CA LYS A 18 -4.99 14.37 -0.35
C LYS A 18 -3.66 14.85 -0.93
N VAL A 19 -2.71 13.93 -1.08
CA VAL A 19 -1.43 14.21 -1.71
C VAL A 19 -1.64 14.48 -3.21
N THR A 20 -1.09 15.59 -3.67
CA THR A 20 -1.02 15.93 -5.10
C THR A 20 0.44 16.10 -5.49
N LEU A 21 0.78 15.75 -6.73
CA LEU A 21 2.11 16.02 -7.28
C LEU A 21 2.26 17.53 -7.45
N PRO A 22 3.11 18.20 -6.67
CA PRO A 22 3.33 19.62 -6.84
C PRO A 22 4.18 19.90 -8.08
N HIS A 23 4.40 21.17 -8.41
CA HIS A 23 5.31 21.56 -9.48
C HIS A 23 6.72 21.01 -9.23
N ARG A 24 7.57 20.88 -10.27
CA ARG A 24 8.88 20.22 -10.16
C ARG A 24 9.80 20.77 -9.07
N ASP A 25 9.67 22.05 -8.74
CA ASP A 25 10.45 22.71 -7.67
C ASP A 25 9.82 22.55 -6.27
N GLY A 26 8.71 21.85 -6.17
CA GLY A 26 7.97 21.61 -4.94
C GLY A 26 8.51 20.46 -4.11
N PHE A 27 7.90 20.29 -2.95
CA PHE A 27 8.22 19.22 -2.00
C PHE A 27 6.95 18.45 -1.63
N ILE A 28 7.10 17.17 -1.32
CA ILE A 28 6.07 16.28 -0.83
C ILE A 28 6.48 15.88 0.58
N GLU A 29 5.62 16.11 1.55
CA GLU A 29 5.84 15.74 2.95
C GLU A 29 4.90 14.59 3.32
N LEU A 30 5.47 13.52 3.86
CA LEU A 30 4.74 12.33 4.28
C LEU A 30 5.10 11.98 5.72
N LEU A 31 4.12 11.59 6.52
CA LEU A 31 4.33 11.04 7.85
C LEU A 31 4.97 9.65 7.76
N THR A 32 5.86 9.31 8.69
CA THR A 32 6.52 7.99 8.74
C THR A 32 5.59 6.90 9.26
N VAL A 33 4.62 7.26 10.10
CA VAL A 33 3.51 6.40 10.55
C VAL A 33 2.21 7.22 10.59
N PRO A 34 1.03 6.58 10.50
CA PRO A 34 -0.26 7.29 10.37
C PRO A 34 -0.57 8.29 11.50
N SER A 35 -0.07 8.01 12.71
CA SER A 35 -0.47 8.71 13.94
C SER A 35 0.65 9.50 14.62
N ASP A 36 1.84 9.63 14.01
CA ASP A 36 3.00 10.29 14.63
C ASP A 36 3.28 11.65 13.96
N ALA A 37 4.04 12.49 14.67
CA ALA A 37 4.44 13.82 14.20
C ALA A 37 5.70 13.78 13.30
N GLN A 38 6.34 12.61 13.17
CA GLN A 38 7.53 12.48 12.36
C GLN A 38 7.16 12.42 10.87
N SER A 39 7.74 13.34 10.10
CA SER A 39 7.57 13.40 8.65
C SER A 39 8.91 13.28 7.92
N THR A 40 8.86 12.86 6.66
CA THR A 40 9.96 12.88 5.71
C THR A 40 9.57 13.71 4.50
N THR A 41 10.51 14.52 4.01
CA THR A 41 10.30 15.41 2.87
C THR A 41 11.03 14.90 1.63
N TYR A 42 10.35 14.91 0.50
CA TYR A 42 10.86 14.51 -0.81
C TYR A 42 10.73 15.67 -1.80
N ARG A 43 11.68 15.81 -2.71
CA ARG A 43 11.53 16.76 -3.81
C ARG A 43 10.55 16.20 -4.84
N ALA A 44 9.74 17.06 -5.45
CA ALA A 44 8.74 16.63 -6.43
C ALA A 44 9.37 16.19 -7.76
N ASP A 45 10.52 16.76 -8.15
CA ASP A 45 11.22 16.42 -9.39
C ASP A 45 11.72 14.97 -9.45
N ILE A 46 11.92 14.32 -8.30
CA ILE A 46 12.33 12.91 -8.24
C ILE A 46 11.14 11.93 -8.29
N VAL A 47 9.90 12.42 -8.23
CA VAL A 47 8.70 11.59 -8.18
C VAL A 47 7.95 11.62 -9.52
N ASP A 48 7.93 10.49 -10.21
CA ASP A 48 7.21 10.34 -11.48
C ASP A 48 5.72 9.96 -11.28
N SER A 49 5.40 9.26 -10.21
CA SER A 49 4.02 8.86 -9.88
C SER A 49 3.82 8.69 -8.37
N ILE A 50 2.60 8.94 -7.90
CA ILE A 50 2.17 8.68 -6.52
C ILE A 50 1.03 7.67 -6.58
N VAL A 51 1.16 6.59 -5.80
CA VAL A 51 0.10 5.59 -5.62
C VAL A 51 -0.44 5.75 -4.21
N CYS A 52 -1.68 6.24 -4.08
CA CYS A 52 -2.35 6.41 -2.80
C CYS A 52 -3.27 5.21 -2.54
N THR A 53 -3.04 4.52 -1.42
CA THR A 53 -3.97 3.51 -0.89
C THR A 53 -4.60 4.08 0.37
N PRO A 54 -5.95 4.18 0.47
CA PRO A 54 -6.59 4.68 1.67
C PRO A 54 -6.32 3.74 2.85
N VAL A 55 -6.00 4.33 4.00
CA VAL A 55 -5.83 3.64 5.29
C VAL A 55 -6.89 4.23 6.21
N TYR A 56 -7.88 3.41 6.55
CA TYR A 56 -8.99 3.83 7.40
C TYR A 56 -8.66 3.61 8.87
N GLU A 57 -8.89 4.61 9.72
CA GLU A 57 -8.65 4.51 11.16
C GLU A 57 -9.81 3.78 11.87
N ASP A 58 -11.03 3.91 11.34
CA ASP A 58 -12.22 3.23 11.84
C ASP A 58 -13.08 2.60 10.72
N GLU A 59 -13.98 1.70 11.12
CA GLU A 59 -14.81 0.94 10.19
C GLU A 59 -15.95 1.78 9.60
N GLU A 60 -16.41 2.79 10.33
CA GLU A 60 -17.45 3.69 9.88
C GLU A 60 -16.97 4.55 8.70
N GLU A 61 -15.75 5.07 8.75
CA GLU A 61 -15.07 5.81 7.69
C GLU A 61 -14.91 4.93 6.44
N ALA A 62 -14.36 3.73 6.61
CA ALA A 62 -14.18 2.78 5.51
C ALA A 62 -15.50 2.43 4.81
N LYS A 63 -16.58 2.31 5.60
CA LYS A 63 -17.92 2.04 5.08
C LYS A 63 -18.50 3.24 4.34
N ALA A 64 -18.38 4.44 4.90
CA ALA A 64 -18.86 5.68 4.28
C ALA A 64 -18.19 5.93 2.92
N ASP A 65 -16.88 5.71 2.83
CA ASP A 65 -16.13 5.80 1.57
C ASP A 65 -16.60 4.75 0.55
N SER A 66 -16.82 3.51 1.01
CA SER A 66 -17.36 2.45 0.14
C SER A 66 -18.77 2.76 -0.40
N ASP A 67 -19.60 3.42 0.41
CA ASP A 67 -20.95 3.85 0.01
C ASP A 67 -20.89 5.03 -0.99
N ALA A 68 -19.91 5.92 -0.83
CA ALA A 68 -19.68 7.06 -1.73
C ALA A 68 -19.24 6.62 -3.14
N VAL A 69 -18.45 5.56 -3.27
CA VAL A 69 -17.96 5.03 -4.56
C VAL A 69 -18.93 4.06 -5.26
N LYS A 70 -20.20 4.03 -4.84
CA LYS A 70 -21.38 3.37 -5.46
C LYS A 70 -21.05 2.25 -6.46
N GLY A 71 -20.76 1.06 -5.93
CA GLY A 71 -20.69 -0.18 -6.73
C GLY A 71 -19.31 -0.54 -7.25
N ARG A 72 -18.27 0.27 -7.00
CA ARG A 72 -16.88 -0.12 -7.32
C ARG A 72 -16.37 -1.24 -6.43
N TYR A 73 -16.71 -1.19 -5.14
CA TYR A 73 -16.42 -2.22 -4.14
C TYR A 73 -17.36 -2.03 -2.94
N ASN A 74 -17.44 -3.03 -2.07
CA ASN A 74 -18.17 -2.95 -0.81
C ASN A 74 -17.26 -3.39 0.34
N TYR A 75 -16.94 -2.47 1.24
CA TYR A 75 -16.00 -2.71 2.34
C TYR A 75 -16.49 -3.82 3.27
N GLY A 76 -17.78 -3.81 3.62
CA GLY A 76 -18.37 -4.80 4.53
C GLY A 76 -18.28 -6.22 3.99
N THR A 77 -18.69 -6.45 2.75
CA THR A 77 -18.63 -7.80 2.16
C THR A 77 -17.19 -8.25 1.92
N PHE A 78 -16.29 -7.32 1.55
CA PHE A 78 -14.86 -7.63 1.40
C PHE A 78 -14.23 -8.03 2.74
N LYS A 79 -14.52 -7.30 3.81
CA LYS A 79 -14.07 -7.60 5.17
C LYS A 79 -14.52 -9.00 5.60
N GLU A 80 -15.81 -9.31 5.43
CA GLU A 80 -16.33 -10.65 5.79
C GLU A 80 -15.72 -11.76 4.93
N ALA A 81 -15.50 -11.52 3.62
CA ALA A 81 -14.83 -12.48 2.75
C ALA A 81 -13.35 -12.71 3.11
N SER A 82 -12.67 -11.69 3.65
CA SER A 82 -11.25 -11.76 4.01
C SER A 82 -11.01 -12.52 5.32
N LYS A 83 -11.92 -12.45 6.30
CA LYS A 83 -11.80 -13.12 7.60
C LYS A 83 -11.47 -14.62 7.54
N PRO A 84 -12.19 -15.47 6.77
CA PRO A 84 -11.88 -16.90 6.72
C PRO A 84 -10.48 -17.17 6.13
N LEU A 85 -10.05 -16.37 5.14
CA LEU A 85 -8.71 -16.50 4.56
C LEU A 85 -7.62 -16.10 5.55
N ILE A 86 -7.81 -14.99 6.28
CA ILE A 86 -6.89 -14.54 7.34
C ILE A 86 -6.80 -15.59 8.44
N LYS A 87 -7.93 -16.14 8.87
CA LYS A 87 -7.96 -17.22 9.88
C LYS A 87 -7.19 -18.44 9.39
N TRP A 88 -7.43 -18.89 8.16
CA TRP A 88 -6.72 -20.02 7.58
C TRP A 88 -5.21 -19.78 7.52
N LEU A 89 -4.77 -18.57 7.13
CA LEU A 89 -3.36 -18.21 7.09
C LEU A 89 -2.71 -18.27 8.48
N ASN A 90 -3.41 -17.77 9.50
CA ASN A 90 -2.91 -17.81 10.88
C ASN A 90 -2.77 -19.26 11.40
N GLU A 91 -3.72 -20.13 11.04
CA GLU A 91 -3.75 -21.51 11.53
C GLU A 91 -2.84 -22.47 10.75
N ASN A 92 -2.57 -22.19 9.47
CA ASN A 92 -1.95 -23.16 8.55
C ASN A 92 -0.66 -22.69 7.88
N ALA A 93 -0.32 -21.39 7.94
CA ALA A 93 0.86 -20.83 7.27
C ALA A 93 1.84 -20.19 8.27
N ASN A 94 3.05 -19.88 7.80
CA ASN A 94 4.02 -19.17 8.62
C ASN A 94 3.66 -17.67 8.73
N PRO A 95 4.11 -16.94 9.77
CA PRO A 95 3.79 -15.52 9.95
C PRO A 95 4.27 -14.58 8.84
N HIS A 96 5.20 -15.02 8.00
CA HIS A 96 5.72 -14.28 6.85
C HIS A 96 5.03 -14.69 5.53
N ALA A 97 3.99 -15.52 5.59
CA ALA A 97 3.22 -15.89 4.41
C ALA A 97 2.32 -14.73 3.95
N SER A 98 2.23 -14.55 2.65
CA SER A 98 1.30 -13.61 2.01
C SER A 98 0.49 -14.34 0.94
N VAL A 99 -0.72 -13.84 0.65
CA VAL A 99 -1.58 -14.42 -0.39
C VAL A 99 -1.99 -13.33 -1.36
N ILE A 100 -1.94 -13.64 -2.64
CA ILE A 100 -2.53 -12.83 -3.71
C ILE A 100 -3.75 -13.58 -4.22
N VAL A 101 -4.91 -12.93 -4.22
CA VAL A 101 -6.17 -13.48 -4.73
C VAL A 101 -6.61 -12.66 -5.93
N ASP A 102 -6.92 -13.35 -7.04
CA ASP A 102 -7.54 -12.77 -8.22
C ASP A 102 -8.92 -13.40 -8.49
N CYS A 103 -9.56 -13.02 -9.59
CA CYS A 103 -10.90 -13.52 -9.93
C CYS A 103 -10.93 -15.02 -10.31
N THR A 104 -9.77 -15.65 -10.50
CA THR A 104 -9.59 -17.00 -11.05
C THR A 104 -8.79 -17.95 -10.15
N GLY A 105 -8.07 -17.43 -9.16
CA GLY A 105 -7.22 -18.22 -8.29
C GLY A 105 -6.68 -17.46 -7.07
N ALA A 106 -5.92 -18.19 -6.26
CA ALA A 106 -5.21 -17.66 -5.10
C ALA A 106 -3.82 -18.30 -5.02
N GLU A 107 -2.79 -17.47 -4.86
CA GLU A 107 -1.39 -17.89 -4.75
C GLU A 107 -0.84 -17.61 -3.36
N LEU A 108 -0.29 -18.63 -2.70
CA LEU A 108 0.39 -18.52 -1.40
C LEU A 108 1.88 -18.31 -1.61
N LEU A 109 2.41 -17.23 -1.05
CA LEU A 109 3.81 -16.83 -1.14
C LEU A 109 4.46 -16.96 0.24
N THR A 110 5.47 -17.82 0.34
CA THR A 110 6.26 -17.99 1.57
C THR A 110 7.66 -17.43 1.36
N GLY A 111 8.01 -16.35 2.06
CA GLY A 111 9.36 -15.80 2.01
C GLY A 111 10.35 -16.72 2.71
N GLU A 112 11.28 -17.33 1.97
CA GLU A 112 12.31 -18.21 2.55
C GLU A 112 13.55 -17.44 3.02
N ILE A 113 14.00 -16.45 2.26
CA ILE A 113 15.17 -15.62 2.57
C ILE A 113 14.91 -14.19 2.06
N SER A 114 15.17 -13.18 2.89
CA SER A 114 15.20 -11.77 2.49
C SER A 114 16.56 -11.14 2.83
N PHE A 115 17.10 -10.35 1.91
CA PHE A 115 18.34 -9.60 2.11
C PHE A 115 18.13 -8.18 1.59
N ASN A 116 18.03 -7.23 2.52
CA ASN A 116 17.86 -5.82 2.21
C ASN A 116 19.23 -5.13 2.35
N THR A 117 19.78 -4.61 1.25
CA THR A 117 21.02 -3.83 1.27
C THR A 117 20.83 -2.49 0.56
N LYS A 118 21.50 -1.45 1.09
CA LYS A 118 21.62 -0.15 0.43
C LYS A 118 22.97 0.03 -0.28
N ASP A 119 23.87 -0.95 -0.20
CA ASP A 119 25.28 -0.85 -0.60
C ASP A 119 25.48 -0.60 -2.11
N PHE A 120 24.45 -0.84 -2.92
CA PHE A 120 24.49 -0.68 -4.37
C PHE A 120 23.53 0.41 -4.89
N LEU A 121 22.99 1.26 -4.02
CA LEU A 121 22.30 2.47 -4.44
C LEU A 121 23.36 3.42 -5.02
N LYS A 122 23.34 3.62 -6.34
CA LYS A 122 24.05 4.73 -6.97
C LYS A 122 23.35 6.03 -6.60
N ASP A 123 24.14 7.02 -6.19
CA ASP A 123 23.72 8.42 -5.97
C ASP A 123 22.94 8.98 -7.16
#